data_AF-A0A1G8HFN6-F1
#
_entry.id   AF-A0A1G8HFN6-F1
#
_cell.length_a   1.000
_cell.length_b   1.000
_cell.length_c   1.000
_cell.angle_alpha   90.00
_cell.angle_beta   90.00
_cell.angle_gamma   90.00
#
_symmetry.space_group_name_H-M   'P 1'
#
loop_
_entity.id
_entity.type
_entity.pdbx_description
1 polymer ?
#
loop_
_entity_poly.entity_id
_entity_poly.type
_entity_poly.pdbx_seq_one_letter_code
_entity_poly.pdbx_strand_id
1 'polypeptide(L)' 'MGRLIKYLLILIVLGAIALVAYAYIGPFLGADFSPPQEEVRERVILNAD' A
#
# COMPACT_ATOMS: atom_id res chain seq x y z
N MET A 1 -30.58 0.21 18.83
CA MET A 1 -29.32 -0.44 18.38
C MET A 1 -29.10 -0.38 16.86
N GLY A 2 -30.09 -0.69 16.00
CA GLY A 2 -29.89 -0.71 14.54
C GLY A 2 -29.42 0.61 13.90
N ARG A 3 -29.83 1.77 14.42
CA ARG A 3 -29.36 3.08 13.94
C ARG A 3 -27.86 3.30 14.17
N LEU A 4 -27.34 2.87 15.32
CA LEU A 4 -25.91 3.01 15.64
C LEU A 4 -25.07 2.08 14.75
N ILE A 5 -25.52 0.83 14.56
CA ILE A 5 -24.86 -0.14 13.69
C ILE A 5 -24.81 0.37 12.24
N LYS A 6 -25.89 1.00 11.74
CA LYS A 6 -25.91 1.62 10.41
C LYS A 6 -24.80 2.68 10.27
N TYR A 7 -24.64 3.56 11.26
CA TYR A 7 -23.60 4.58 11.21
C TYR A 7 -22.19 3.99 11.33
N LEU A 8 -22.00 2.94 12.14
CA LEU A 8 -20.73 2.21 12.21
C LEU A 8 -20.35 1.59 10.86
N LEU A 9 -21.29 0.98 10.16
CA LEU A 9 -21.03 0.44 8.81
C LEU A 9 -20.64 1.54 7.82
N ILE A 10 -21.34 2.68 7.85
CA ILE A 10 -20.99 3.84 7.02
C ILE A 10 -19.58 4.33 7.35
N LEU A 11 -19.24 4.43 8.64
CA LEU A 11 -17.92 4.86 9.08
C LEU A 11 -16.82 3.90 8.60
N ILE A 12 -17.05 2.58 8.67
CA ILE A 12 -16.11 1.57 8.17
C ILE A 12 -15.88 1.74 6.67
N VAL A 13 -16.95 1.91 5.90
CA VAL A 13 -16.85 2.15 4.45
C VAL A 13 -16.10 3.44 4.15
N LEU A 14 -16.40 4.53 4.86
CA LEU A 14 -15.68 5.80 4.72
C LEU A 14 -14.20 5.66 5.08
N GLY A 15 -13.88 4.91 6.14
CA GLY A 15 -12.49 4.61 6.51
C GLY A 15 -11.76 3.83 5.43
N ALA A 16 -12.40 2.82 4.85
CA ALA A 16 -11.83 2.06 3.74
C ALA A 16 -11.59 2.95 2.51
N ILE A 17 -12.54 3.81 2.15
CA ILE A 17 -12.38 4.78 1.05
C ILE A 17 -11.22 5.75 1.33
N ALA A 18 -11.11 6.26 2.57
CA ALA A 18 -10.03 7.16 2.97
C ALA A 18 -8.65 6.49 2.85
N LEU A 19 -8.54 5.23 3.28
CA LEU A 19 -7.30 4.44 3.13
C LEU A 19 -6.92 4.25 1.66
N VAL A 20 -7.90 3.90 0.81
CA VAL A 20 -7.68 3.76 -0.63
C VAL A 20 -7.21 5.09 -1.22
N ALA A 21 -7.92 6.20 -0.94
CA ALA A 21 -7.54 7.52 -1.41
C ALA A 21 -6.12 7.93 -0.95
N TYR A 22 -5.76 7.63 0.30
CA TYR A 22 -4.43 7.90 0.82
C TYR A 22 -3.35 7.06 0.15
N ALA A 23 -3.62 5.82 -0.26
CA ALA A 23 -2.66 5.01 -1.01
C ALA A 23 -2.30 5.65 -2.38
N TYR A 24 -3.27 6.33 -3.02
CA TYR A 24 -3.03 7.03 -4.29
C TYR A 24 -2.45 8.43 -4.12
N ILE A 25 -2.91 9.19 -3.12
CA ILE A 25 -2.50 10.59 -2.91
C ILE A 25 -1.23 10.70 -2.04
N GLY A 26 -1.01 9.72 -1.16
CA GLY A 26 0.11 9.68 -0.21
C GLY A 26 1.49 9.90 -0.84
N PRO A 27 1.82 9.33 -2.02
CA PRO A 27 3.11 9.57 -2.66
C PRO A 27 3.34 11.04 -3.03
N PHE A 28 2.28 11.76 -3.40
CA PHE A 28 2.34 13.19 -3.68
C PHE A 28 2.51 14.05 -2.41
N LEU A 29 2.19 13.49 -1.24
CA LEU A 29 2.37 14.12 0.07
C LEU A 29 3.70 13.72 0.74
N GLY A 30 4.54 12.94 0.06
CA GLY A 30 5.85 12.51 0.56
C GLY A 30 5.85 11.19 1.35
N ALA A 31 4.75 10.42 1.32
CA ALA A 31 4.77 9.05 1.83
C ALA A 31 5.41 8.10 0.81
N ASP A 32 6.38 7.29 1.23
CA ASP A 32 6.97 6.25 0.39
C ASP A 32 6.39 4.88 0.78
N PHE A 33 5.73 4.24 -0.18
CA PHE A 33 5.14 2.91 -0.04
C PHE A 33 5.95 1.83 -0.77
N SER A 34 7.10 2.19 -1.33
CA SER A 34 7.98 1.26 -2.04
C SER A 34 8.61 0.28 -1.05
N PRO A 35 8.78 -1.00 -1.42
CA PRO A 35 9.59 -1.90 -0.61
C PRO A 35 11.05 -1.40 -0.56
N PRO A 36 11.78 -1.67 0.54
CA PRO A 36 13.21 -1.43 0.59
C PRO A 36 13.89 -2.16 -0.59
N GLN A 37 14.69 -1.42 -1.36
CA GLN A 37 15.42 -1.99 -2.48
C GLN A 37 16.83 -2.37 -2.02
N GLU A 38 17.14 -3.67 -2.11
CA GLU A 38 18.47 -4.21 -1.86
C GLU A 38 19.09 -4.66 -3.19
N GLU A 39 20.37 -4.36 -3.40
CA GLU A 39 21.10 -4.93 -4.54
C GLU A 39 21.37 -6.41 -4.29
N VAL A 40 20.81 -7.26 -5.14
CA VAL A 40 21.16 -8.68 -5.20
C VAL A 40 22.13 -8.89 -6.36
N ARG A 41 23.34 -9.36 -6.06
CA ARG A 41 24.37 -9.67 -7.07
C ARG A 41 24.82 -11.11 -6.89
N GLU A 42 24.65 -11.90 -7.94
CA GLU A 42 25.16 -13.28 -8.01
C GLU A 42 26.24 -13.36 -9.09
N ARG A 43 27.29 -14.16 -8.83
CA ARG A 43 28.31 -14.40 -9.85
C ARG A 43 27.77 -15.40 -10.87
N VAL A 44 27.71 -14.97 -12.12
CA VAL A 44 27.42 -15.88 -13.25
C VAL A 44 28.74 -16.44 -13.77
N ILE A 45 28.83 -17.77 -13.86
CA ILE A 45 29.92 -18.43 -14.59
C ILE A 45 29.51 -18.46 -16.06
N LEU A 46 30.21 -17.70 -16.90
CA LEU A 46 30.06 -17.78 -18.36
C LEU A 46 30.92 -18.95 -18.86
N ASN A 47 30.29 -19.99 -19.40
CA ASN A 47 30.98 -20.98 -20.22
C ASN A 47 31.03 -20.44 -21.66
N ALA A 48 32.16 -19.83 -22.03
CA ALA A 48 32.45 -19.45 -23.40
C ALA A 48 33.44 -20.50 -23.95
N ASP A 49 32.95 -21.40 -24.80
CA ASP A 49 33.76 -22.30 -25.63
C ASP A 49 34.36 -21.54 -26.82
#